data_AF-A0AAE3EUE1-F1
#
_entry.id   AF-A0AAE3EUE1-F1
#
_cell.length_a   1.000
_cell.length_b   1.000
_cell.length_c   1.000
_cell.angle_alpha   90.00
_cell.angle_beta   90.00
_cell.angle_gamma   90.00
#
_symmetry.space_group_name_H-M   'P 1'
#
loop_
_entity.id
_entity.type
_entity.pdbx_description
1 polymer ?
#
loop_
_entity_poly.entity_id
_entity_poly.type
_entity_poly.pdbx_seq_one_letter_code
_entity_poly.pdbx_strand_id
1 'polypeptide(L)'
;MKTLGLALGLIAACTSASYAQEKTASNSVQVKPQNEIRVKQKTIMEKFEPEMVISVEGRTQMKEDRLAEIERGKQIIDTMDISERKKRKLLGDLYWSPYSDRLEKNMLDTKIVDTKFEEDDY
;
A
#
# COMPACT_ATOMS: atom_id res chain seq x y z
N MET A 1 37.82 -33.92 -15.05
CA MET A 1 36.51 -34.58 -14.84
C MET A 1 35.75 -33.79 -13.81
N LYS A 2 34.59 -33.24 -14.18
CA LYS A 2 33.76 -32.35 -13.37
C LYS A 2 32.85 -33.22 -12.50
N THR A 3 32.87 -33.04 -11.18
CA THR A 3 31.85 -33.60 -10.27
C THR A 3 30.90 -32.49 -9.84
N LEU A 4 29.74 -32.45 -10.50
CA LEU A 4 28.51 -31.84 -9.99
C LEU A 4 27.93 -32.74 -8.89
N GLY A 5 27.40 -32.13 -7.83
CA GLY A 5 26.60 -32.81 -6.81
C GLY A 5 26.19 -31.82 -5.73
N LEU A 6 25.12 -31.06 -5.95
CA LEU A 6 23.81 -31.27 -5.35
C LEU A 6 23.72 -30.74 -3.91
N ALA A 7 23.52 -29.43 -3.79
CA ALA A 7 23.20 -28.76 -2.53
C ALA A 7 21.68 -28.80 -2.31
N LEU A 8 21.21 -29.83 -1.59
CA LEU A 8 19.87 -29.87 -1.01
C LEU A 8 19.91 -29.19 0.36
N GLY A 9 19.04 -28.20 0.53
CA GLY A 9 18.97 -27.37 1.72
C GLY A 9 18.45 -28.11 2.95
N LEU A 10 18.78 -27.53 4.11
CA LEU A 10 18.13 -27.83 5.38
C LEU A 10 18.14 -26.56 6.23
N ILE A 11 17.02 -25.85 6.18
CA ILE A 11 16.66 -24.78 7.12
C ILE A 11 16.33 -25.48 8.43
N ALA A 12 17.19 -25.34 9.44
CA ALA A 12 16.98 -25.92 10.76
C ALA A 12 16.95 -24.83 11.84
N ALA A 13 15.72 -24.52 12.26
CA ALA A 13 15.27 -24.11 13.58
C ALA A 13 15.93 -22.89 14.25
N CYS A 14 15.24 -21.74 14.15
CA CYS A 14 15.28 -20.73 15.20
C CYS A 14 14.82 -21.38 16.52
N THR A 15 15.76 -21.63 17.42
CA THR A 15 15.51 -22.11 18.77
C THR A 15 14.78 -21.03 19.57
N SER A 16 13.46 -21.17 19.75
CA SER A 16 12.71 -20.39 20.72
C SER A 16 13.11 -20.85 22.13
N ALA A 17 13.70 -19.94 22.90
CA ALA A 17 13.95 -20.15 24.32
C ALA A 17 12.62 -20.45 25.04
N SER A 18 12.52 -21.63 25.63
CA SER A 18 11.40 -21.98 26.52
C SER A 18 11.69 -21.42 27.90
N TYR A 19 10.93 -20.40 28.33
CA TYR A 19 10.97 -19.93 29.71
C TYR A 19 10.05 -20.82 30.56
N ALA A 20 10.64 -21.61 31.45
CA ALA A 20 9.91 -22.31 32.50
C ALA A 20 9.60 -21.32 33.64
N GLN A 21 8.33 -21.08 33.93
CA GLN A 21 7.91 -20.21 35.03
C GLN A 21 7.57 -21.06 36.25
N GLU A 22 8.36 -20.88 37.32
CA GLU A 22 8.10 -21.48 38.63
C GLU A 22 6.79 -20.94 39.24
N LYS A 23 6.04 -21.85 39.86
CA LYS A 23 4.75 -21.58 40.50
C LYS A 23 5.00 -21.22 41.96
N THR A 24 5.18 -19.95 42.27
CA THR A 24 5.17 -19.48 43.67
C THR A 24 3.73 -19.12 44.07
N ALA A 25 3.29 -19.79 45.13
CA ALA A 25 1.95 -19.69 45.70
C ALA A 25 1.63 -18.25 46.14
N SER A 26 0.52 -17.71 45.64
CA SER A 26 -0.06 -16.46 46.13
C SER A 26 -1.28 -16.77 47.02
N ASN A 27 -1.22 -16.21 48.22
CA ASN A 27 -2.23 -16.27 49.26
C ASN A 27 -3.63 -15.91 48.75
N SER A 28 -4.62 -16.73 49.08
CA SER A 28 -6.02 -16.51 48.72
C SER A 28 -6.62 -15.36 49.55
N VAL A 29 -6.60 -14.15 49.00
CA VAL A 29 -7.50 -13.08 49.43
C VAL A 29 -8.87 -13.38 48.83
N GLN A 30 -9.87 -13.57 49.70
CA GLN A 30 -11.28 -13.70 49.31
C GLN A 30 -11.77 -12.35 48.76
N VAL A 31 -11.57 -12.13 47.46
CA VAL A 31 -12.15 -11.01 46.72
C VAL A 31 -13.60 -11.36 46.43
N LYS A 32 -14.54 -10.53 46.92
CA LYS A 32 -15.96 -10.58 46.53
C LYS A 32 -16.05 -10.71 45.01
N PRO A 33 -16.95 -11.52 44.43
CA PRO A 33 -17.02 -11.68 42.98
C PRO A 33 -17.32 -10.33 42.34
N GLN A 34 -16.28 -9.67 41.83
CA GLN A 34 -16.43 -8.63 40.84
C GLN A 34 -17.11 -9.33 39.68
N ASN A 35 -18.31 -8.87 39.32
CA ASN A 35 -19.00 -9.28 38.11
C ASN A 35 -17.96 -9.32 36.98
N GLU A 36 -17.63 -10.51 36.48
CA GLU A 36 -16.67 -10.68 35.39
C GLU A 36 -17.23 -9.95 34.17
N ILE A 37 -16.80 -8.70 33.95
CA ILE A 37 -17.09 -7.98 32.72
C ILE A 37 -16.26 -8.68 31.65
N ARG A 38 -16.86 -9.67 30.98
CA ARG A 38 -16.27 -10.34 29.82
C ARG A 38 -16.26 -9.36 28.65
N VAL A 39 -15.20 -8.57 28.55
CA VAL A 39 -14.97 -7.69 27.40
C VAL A 39 -14.70 -8.58 26.19
N LYS A 40 -15.69 -8.69 25.29
CA LYS A 40 -15.49 -9.33 23.99
C LYS A 40 -14.49 -8.48 23.19
N GLN A 41 -13.31 -9.01 22.91
CA GLN A 41 -12.38 -8.39 21.97
C GLN A 41 -13.00 -8.47 20.57
N LYS A 42 -13.54 -7.35 20.09
CA LYS A 42 -13.98 -7.23 18.70
C LYS A 42 -12.79 -6.87 17.82
N THR A 43 -12.60 -7.56 16.70
CA THR A 43 -11.62 -7.13 15.71
C THR A 43 -12.01 -5.75 15.15
N ILE A 44 -11.05 -4.93 14.73
CA ILE A 44 -11.32 -3.58 14.19
C ILE A 44 -12.31 -3.64 13.02
N MET A 45 -12.29 -4.73 12.25
CA MET A 45 -13.19 -4.97 11.12
C MET A 45 -14.66 -5.19 11.53
N GLU A 46 -14.93 -5.75 12.71
CA GLU A 46 -16.29 -5.93 13.25
C GLU A 46 -16.97 -4.61 13.65
N LYS A 47 -16.24 -3.48 13.64
CA LYS A 47 -16.81 -2.16 13.86
C LYS A 47 -17.50 -1.59 12.63
N PHE A 48 -17.24 -2.15 11.44
CA PHE A 48 -17.81 -1.70 10.18
C PHE A 48 -18.95 -2.63 9.77
N GLU A 49 -19.97 -2.05 9.13
CA GLU A 49 -21.05 -2.84 8.54
C GLU A 49 -20.49 -3.72 7.42
N PRO A 50 -20.81 -5.03 7.37
CA PRO A 50 -20.26 -5.95 6.38
C PRO A 50 -20.46 -5.50 4.93
N GLU A 51 -21.56 -4.80 4.65
CA GLU A 51 -21.91 -4.27 3.33
C GLU A 51 -20.98 -3.12 2.89
N MET A 52 -20.33 -2.43 3.82
CA MET A 52 -19.34 -1.38 3.51
C MET A 52 -17.93 -1.92 3.27
N VAL A 53 -17.70 -3.22 3.50
CA VAL A 53 -16.39 -3.84 3.31
C VAL A 53 -16.23 -4.25 1.85
N ILE A 54 -15.32 -3.60 1.14
CA ILE A 54 -14.99 -3.94 -0.26
C ILE A 54 -14.63 -5.43 -0.36
N SER A 55 -15.21 -6.13 -1.34
CA SER A 55 -14.92 -7.52 -1.62
C SER A 55 -13.45 -7.73 -2.00
N VAL A 56 -12.97 -8.97 -1.92
CA VAL A 56 -11.60 -9.29 -2.35
C VAL A 56 -11.39 -8.96 -3.83
N GLU A 57 -12.37 -9.29 -4.67
CA GLU A 57 -12.38 -8.98 -6.10
C GLU A 57 -12.39 -7.47 -6.38
N GLY A 58 -13.19 -6.70 -5.63
CA GLY A 58 -13.18 -5.24 -5.76
C GLY A 58 -11.80 -4.65 -5.42
N ARG A 59 -11.12 -5.19 -4.41
CA ARG A 59 -9.76 -4.76 -4.05
C ARG A 59 -8.71 -5.12 -5.10
N THR A 60 -8.87 -6.25 -5.81
CA THR A 60 -7.95 -6.62 -6.89
C THR A 60 -8.15 -5.74 -8.10
N GLN A 61 -9.40 -5.50 -8.50
CA GLN A 61 -9.75 -4.61 -9.61
C GLN A 61 -9.21 -3.19 -9.37
N MET A 62 -9.43 -2.60 -8.18
CA MET A 62 -8.89 -1.27 -7.86
C MET A 62 -7.36 -1.18 -7.95
N LYS A 63 -6.64 -2.29 -7.70
CA LYS A 63 -5.18 -2.31 -7.85
C LYS A 63 -4.78 -2.37 -9.32
N GLU A 64 -5.47 -3.17 -10.12
CA GLU A 64 -5.25 -3.28 -11.55
C GLU A 64 -5.54 -1.95 -12.25
N ASP A 65 -6.65 -1.31 -11.92
CA ASP A 65 -7.03 0.02 -12.43
C ASP A 65 -5.97 1.06 -12.10
N ARG A 66 -5.47 1.05 -10.85
CA ARG A 66 -4.38 1.95 -10.43
C ARG A 66 -3.12 1.73 -11.25
N LEU A 67 -2.75 0.47 -11.53
CA LEU A 67 -1.57 0.15 -12.33
C LEU A 67 -1.74 0.60 -13.78
N ALA A 68 -2.91 0.36 -14.37
CA ALA A 68 -3.25 0.79 -15.72
C ALA A 68 -3.19 2.32 -15.85
N GLU A 69 -3.67 3.06 -14.85
CA GLU A 69 -3.60 4.52 -14.84
C GLU A 69 -2.15 5.02 -14.76
N ILE A 70 -1.33 4.41 -13.91
CA ILE A 70 0.11 4.76 -13.81
C ILE A 70 0.81 4.51 -15.14
N GLU A 71 0.52 3.41 -15.82
CA GLU A 71 1.12 3.12 -17.12
C GLU A 71 0.72 4.15 -18.19
N ARG A 72 -0.57 4.48 -18.27
CA ARG A 72 -1.08 5.53 -19.17
C ARG A 72 -0.44 6.88 -18.87
N GLY A 73 -0.43 7.30 -17.61
CA GLY A 73 0.18 8.56 -17.18
C GLY A 73 1.66 8.63 -17.52
N LYS A 74 2.38 7.51 -17.38
CA LYS A 74 3.81 7.44 -17.72
C LYS A 74 4.04 7.64 -19.21
N GLN A 75 3.24 6.99 -20.07
CA GLN A 75 3.33 7.17 -21.53
C GLN A 75 3.10 8.65 -21.91
N ILE A 76 2.10 9.30 -21.30
CA ILE A 76 1.83 10.72 -21.51
C ILE A 76 3.05 11.58 -21.13
N ILE A 77 3.59 11.40 -19.93
CA ILE A 77 4.76 12.15 -19.45
C ILE A 77 5.99 11.90 -20.34
N ASP A 78 6.18 10.67 -20.82
CA ASP A 78 7.30 10.31 -21.69
C ASP A 78 7.25 11.03 -23.04
N THR A 79 6.06 11.41 -23.53
CA THR A 79 5.85 12.14 -24.79
C THR A 79 5.87 13.66 -24.67
N MET A 80 5.83 14.22 -23.47
CA MET A 80 5.83 15.68 -23.26
C MET A 80 7.22 16.28 -23.52
N ASP A 81 7.29 17.42 -24.22
CA ASP A 81 8.53 18.20 -24.35
C ASP A 81 8.78 19.03 -23.08
N ILE A 82 9.35 18.38 -22.07
CA ILE A 82 9.64 19.00 -20.77
C ILE A 82 11.05 18.72 -20.30
N SER A 83 11.59 19.67 -19.52
CA SER A 83 12.85 19.47 -18.82
C SER A 83 12.83 18.19 -17.96
N GLU A 84 13.95 17.48 -17.90
CA GLU A 84 14.14 16.27 -17.08
C GLU A 84 13.76 16.45 -15.61
N ARG A 85 14.00 17.64 -15.06
CA ARG A 85 13.61 17.97 -13.68
C ARG A 85 12.09 17.92 -13.50
N LYS A 86 11.33 18.49 -14.43
CA LYS A 86 9.86 18.45 -14.41
C LYS A 86 9.37 17.01 -14.65
N LYS A 87 9.95 16.30 -15.62
CA LYS A 87 9.64 14.89 -15.91
C LYS A 87 9.74 14.02 -14.66
N ARG A 88 10.86 14.11 -13.93
CA ARG A 88 11.08 13.36 -12.68
C ARG A 88 10.05 13.71 -11.60
N LYS A 89 9.67 14.98 -11.48
CA LYS A 89 8.67 15.43 -10.51
C LYS A 89 7.28 14.86 -10.84
N LEU A 90 6.87 14.92 -12.11
CA LEU A 90 5.60 14.35 -12.57
C LEU A 90 5.54 12.84 -12.39
N LEU A 91 6.63 12.13 -12.70
CA LEU A 91 6.71 10.68 -12.46
C LEU A 91 6.61 10.35 -10.96
N GLY A 92 7.28 11.11 -10.09
CA GLY A 92 7.18 10.95 -8.64
C GLY A 92 5.74 11.14 -8.13
N ASP A 93 5.07 12.19 -8.63
CA ASP A 93 3.67 12.48 -8.28
C ASP A 93 2.73 11.37 -8.78
N LEU A 94 2.93 10.88 -10.00
CA LEU A 94 2.14 9.80 -10.62
C LEU A 94 2.24 8.48 -9.83
N TYR A 95 3.43 8.07 -9.41
CA TYR A 95 3.60 6.82 -8.65
C TYR A 95 2.98 6.91 -7.25
N TRP A 96 3.10 8.08 -6.61
CA TRP A 96 2.58 8.28 -5.25
C TRP A 96 1.06 8.46 -5.23
N SER A 97 0.54 9.35 -6.08
CA SER A 97 -0.87 9.69 -6.15
C SER A 97 -1.30 9.96 -7.61
N PRO A 98 -1.72 8.92 -8.35
CA PRO A 98 -2.07 9.04 -9.77
C PRO A 98 -3.32 9.89 -10.00
N TYR A 99 -4.16 10.06 -8.98
CA TYR A 99 -5.41 10.84 -9.05
C TYR A 99 -5.32 12.17 -8.28
N SER A 100 -4.11 12.74 -8.14
CA SER A 100 -3.97 14.02 -7.44
C SER A 100 -4.32 15.20 -8.34
N ASP A 101 -5.14 16.14 -7.84
CA ASP A 101 -5.45 17.41 -8.52
C ASP A 101 -4.17 18.16 -8.92
N ARG A 102 -3.12 18.04 -8.11
CA ARG A 102 -1.80 18.61 -8.40
C ARG A 102 -1.18 18.01 -9.66
N LEU A 103 -1.23 16.69 -9.82
CA LEU A 103 -0.67 16.02 -10.99
C LEU A 103 -1.48 16.39 -12.24
N GLU A 104 -2.81 16.33 -12.15
CA GLU A 104 -3.71 16.69 -13.24
C GLU A 104 -3.47 18.12 -13.70
N LYS A 105 -3.46 19.07 -12.77
CA LYS A 105 -3.16 20.48 -13.07
C LYS A 105 -1.80 20.63 -13.76
N ASN A 106 -0.75 20.01 -13.24
CA ASN A 106 0.58 20.14 -13.84
C ASN A 106 0.64 19.52 -15.24
N MET A 107 -0.08 18.41 -15.48
CA MET A 107 -0.19 17.81 -16.82
C MET A 107 -0.93 18.72 -17.80
N LEU A 108 -2.03 19.35 -17.37
CA LEU A 108 -2.79 20.31 -18.17
C LEU A 108 -1.97 21.56 -18.50
N ASP A 109 -1.39 22.18 -17.48
CA ASP A 109 -0.53 23.36 -17.64
C ASP A 109 0.63 23.09 -18.61
N THR A 110 1.16 21.86 -18.61
CA THR A 110 2.23 21.46 -19.53
C THR A 110 1.72 21.28 -20.97
N LYS A 111 0.53 20.71 -21.17
CA LYS A 111 -0.06 20.54 -22.52
C LYS A 111 -0.44 21.87 -23.16
N ILE A 112 -0.87 22.85 -22.37
CA ILE A 112 -1.40 24.13 -22.88
C ILE A 112 -0.28 25.08 -23.36
N VAL A 113 0.97 24.88 -22.95
CA VAL A 113 2.08 25.79 -23.26
C VAL A 113 2.49 25.78 -24.75
N ASP A 114 2.25 24.69 -25.48
CA ASP A 114 2.63 24.59 -26.90
C ASP A 114 1.50 24.95 -27.87
N THR A 115 0.26 25.07 -27.40
CA THR A 115 -0.87 25.56 -28.18
C THR A 115 -1.18 27.01 -27.80
N LYS A 116 -0.20 27.90 -27.95
CA LYS A 116 -0.53 29.29 -28.22
C LYS A 116 -1.07 29.31 -29.64
N PHE A 117 -2.39 29.17 -29.79
CA PHE A 117 -3.04 29.51 -31.04
C PHE A 117 -2.73 30.99 -31.27
N GLU A 118 -1.93 31.29 -32.30
CA GLU A 118 -1.90 32.65 -32.80
C GLU A 118 -3.33 32.92 -33.29
N GLU A 119 -4.01 33.87 -32.63
CA GLU A 119 -5.24 34.44 -33.17
C GLU A 119 -4.81 35.16 -34.45
N ASP A 120 -4.92 34.47 -35.57
CA ASP A 120 -4.81 35.09 -36.88
C ASP A 120 -5.95 36.11 -36.97
N ASP A 121 -5.62 37.39 -36.72
CA ASP A 121 -6.49 38.53 -36.93
C ASP A 121 -6.86 38.60 -38.42
N TYR A 122 -8.02 38.04 -38.79
CA TYR A 122 -8.64 38.16 -40.12
C TYR A 122 -9.42 39.48 -40.28
#